data_AF-A0A157QTG5-F1
#
_entry.id   AF-A0A157QTG5-F1
#
_cell.length_a   1.000
_cell.length_b   1.000
_cell.length_c   1.000
_cell.angle_alpha   90.00
_cell.angle_beta   90.00
_cell.angle_gamma   90.00
#
_symmetry.space_group_name_H-M   'P 1'
#
loop_
_entity.id
_entity.type
_entity.pdbx_description
1 polymer ?
#
loop_
_entity_poly.entity_id
_entity_poly.type
_entity_poly.pdbx_seq_one_letter_code
_entity_poly.pdbx_strand_id
1 'polypeptide(L)' 'MAIWLLEVRAGVYIGDVTARTREVIWEQLSEGHEGGNVVMAWASSSESGYEFQTLGENRRMPVEFDGLRLVAFQPVEASG' A
#
# COMPACT_ATOMS: atom_id res chain seq x y z
N MET A 1 -2.30 -14.02 1.74
CA MET A 1 -3.14 -13.07 0.94
C MET A 1 -4.30 -13.74 0.21
N ALA A 2 -4.09 -14.77 -0.61
CA ALA A 2 -5.13 -15.43 -1.41
C ALA A 2 -6.30 -16.06 -0.61
N ILE A 3 -6.19 -16.12 0.72
CA ILE A 3 -7.24 -16.55 1.64
C ILE A 3 -8.36 -15.49 1.74
N TRP A 4 -8.03 -14.20 1.61
CA TRP A 4 -8.98 -13.08 1.82
C TRP A 4 -9.21 -12.24 0.57
N LEU A 5 -8.25 -12.19 -0.34
CA LEU A 5 -8.27 -11.32 -1.51
C LEU A 5 -8.17 -12.13 -2.79
N LEU A 6 -8.84 -11.65 -3.84
CA LEU A 6 -8.75 -12.18 -5.19
C LEU A 6 -7.56 -11.54 -5.93
N GLU A 7 -6.64 -12.37 -6.44
CA GLU A 7 -5.57 -11.91 -7.32
C GLU A 7 -6.10 -11.72 -8.74
N VAL A 8 -6.16 -10.47 -9.21
CA VAL A 8 -6.68 -10.12 -10.55
C VAL A 8 -5.58 -10.02 -11.61
N ARG A 9 -4.34 -9.78 -11.16
CA ARG A 9 -3.09 -9.80 -11.93
C ARG A 9 -1.96 -10.18 -10.98
N ALA A 10 -0.84 -10.65 -11.53
CA ALA A 10 0.36 -10.95 -10.74
C ALA A 10 0.71 -9.77 -9.81
N GLY A 11 0.63 -10.00 -8.50
CA GLY A 11 0.93 -8.98 -7.48
C GLY A 11 -0.20 -7.97 -7.19
N VAL A 12 -1.37 -8.08 -7.83
CA VAL A 12 -2.50 -7.17 -7.62
C VAL A 12 -3.69 -7.93 -7.06
N TYR A 13 -4.08 -7.56 -5.85
CA TYR A 13 -5.11 -8.23 -5.07
C TYR A 13 -6.23 -7.25 -4.73
N ILE A 14 -7.48 -7.70 -4.85
CA ILE A 14 -8.67 -6.92 -4.48
C ILE A 14 -9.58 -7.72 -3.56
N GLY A 15 -10.31 -7.04 -2.69
CA GLY A 15 -11.29 -7.65 -1.81
C GLY A 15 -12.00 -6.61 -0.95
N ASP A 16 -13.13 -7.00 -0.37
CA ASP A 16 -13.86 -6.23 0.62
C ASP A 16 -13.69 -6.90 1.98
N VAL A 17 -12.98 -6.23 2.90
CA VAL A 17 -12.57 -6.79 4.18
C VAL A 17 -12.73 -5.79 5.30
N THR A 18 -12.96 -6.30 6.52
CA THR A 18 -13.04 -5.47 7.72
C THR A 18 -11.69 -4.83 8.05
N ALA A 19 -11.70 -3.76 8.85
CA ALA A 19 -10.49 -3.12 9.36
C ALA A 19 -9.55 -4.10 10.08
N ARG A 20 -10.11 -5.00 10.91
CA ARG A 20 -9.34 -6.05 11.60
C ARG A 20 -8.67 -7.01 10.61
N THR A 21 -9.39 -7.46 9.59
CA THR A 21 -8.81 -8.34 8.56
C THR A 21 -7.71 -7.61 7.78
N ARG A 22 -7.89 -6.33 7.49
CA ARG A 22 -6.87 -5.48 6.85
C ARG A 22 -5.59 -5.39 7.69
N GLU A 23 -5.71 -5.19 9.01
CA GLU A 23 -4.56 -5.17 9.95
C GLU A 23 -3.81 -6.50 9.94
N VAL A 24 -4.52 -7.64 9.99
CA VAL A 24 -3.90 -8.97 9.90
C VAL A 24 -3.17 -9.16 8.56
N ILE A 25 -3.75 -8.73 7.44
CA ILE A 25 -3.08 -8.79 6.14
C ILE A 25 -1.80 -7.93 6.16
N TRP A 26 -1.85 -6.76 6.79
CA TRP A 26 -0.71 -5.86 6.89
C TRP A 26 0.44 -6.44 7.73
N GLU A 27 0.14 -7.08 8.86
CA GLU A 27 1.15 -7.75 9.69
C GLU A 27 1.86 -8.85 8.89
N GLN A 28 1.12 -9.69 8.18
CA GLN A 28 1.70 -10.75 7.33
C GLN A 28 2.60 -10.19 6.22
N LEU A 29 2.17 -9.09 5.59
CA LEU A 29 2.99 -8.41 4.59
C LEU A 29 4.27 -7.84 5.21
N SER A 30 4.16 -7.25 6.40
CA SER A 30 5.29 -6.66 7.13
C SER A 30 6.35 -7.69 7.51
N GLU A 31 5.93 -8.91 7.90
CA GLU A 31 6.84 -10.01 8.21
C GLU A 31 7.45 -10.66 6.96
N GLY A 32 6.72 -10.70 5.85
CA GLY A 32 7.07 -11.46 4.65
C GLY A 32 7.60 -10.65 3.47
N HIS A 33 7.83 -9.34 3.59
CA HIS A 33 8.16 -8.54 2.41
C HIS A 33 9.57 -8.76 1.86
N GLU A 34 10.52 -9.26 2.68
CA GLU A 34 11.87 -9.69 2.26
C GLU A 34 12.58 -8.73 1.25
N GLY A 35 12.42 -7.42 1.43
CA GLY A 35 12.99 -6.38 0.55
C GLY A 35 12.15 -6.01 -0.68
N GLY A 36 11.03 -6.69 -0.92
CA GLY A 36 9.97 -6.25 -1.82
C GLY A 36 9.23 -5.01 -1.30
N ASN A 37 8.43 -4.40 -2.17
CA ASN A 37 7.59 -3.25 -1.83
C ASN A 37 6.11 -3.55 -2.03
N VAL A 38 5.27 -2.94 -1.19
CA VAL A 38 3.82 -3.15 -1.18
C VAL A 38 3.12 -1.81 -0.98
N VAL A 39 2.00 -1.64 -1.67
CA VAL A 39 1.02 -0.58 -1.39
C VAL A 39 -0.29 -1.26 -1.03
N MET A 40 -0.88 -0.85 0.10
CA MET A 40 -2.22 -1.27 0.50
C MET A 40 -3.11 -0.04 0.56
N ALA A 41 -4.20 -0.04 -0.20
CA ALA A 41 -5.21 1.01 -0.19
C ALA A 41 -6.59 0.43 0.16
N TRP A 42 -7.42 1.22 0.83
CA TRP A 42 -8.76 0.83 1.24
C TRP A 42 -9.71 2.02 1.20
N ALA A 43 -11.00 1.75 1.02
CA ALA A 43 -12.04 2.77 1.14
C ALA A 43 -12.14 3.27 2.58
N SER A 44 -12.23 4.58 2.77
CA SER A 44 -12.41 5.20 4.09
C SER A 44 -13.34 6.41 3.99
N SER A 45 -13.74 6.96 5.14
CA SER A 45 -14.54 8.18 5.22
C SER A 45 -13.69 9.46 5.19
N SER A 46 -12.44 9.37 4.72
CA SER A 46 -11.59 10.54 4.47
C SER A 46 -12.15 11.37 3.30
N GLU A 47 -11.65 12.60 3.14
CA GLU A 47 -12.06 13.48 2.05
C GLU A 47 -11.83 12.87 0.66
N SER A 48 -10.74 12.12 0.50
CA SER A 48 -10.42 11.43 -0.76
C SER A 48 -11.25 10.16 -1.00
N GLY A 49 -12.02 9.69 0.00
CA GLY A 49 -12.77 8.44 -0.05
C GLY A 49 -11.91 7.18 0.10
N TYR A 50 -10.61 7.34 0.34
CA TYR A 50 -9.67 6.24 0.55
C TYR A 50 -8.51 6.66 1.45
N GLU A 51 -7.84 5.64 1.98
CA GLU A 51 -6.53 5.76 2.59
C GLU A 51 -5.61 4.68 2.03
N PHE A 52 -4.31 4.89 2.18
CA PHE A 52 -3.32 3.91 1.79
C PHE A 52 -2.06 4.04 2.64
N GLN A 53 -1.28 2.95 2.66
CA GLN A 53 0.02 2.87 3.29
C GLN A 53 0.97 2.00 2.46
N THR A 54 2.27 2.17 2.70
CA THR A 54 3.33 1.54 1.90
C THR A 54 4.33 0.82 2.79
N LEU A 55 4.91 -0.26 2.27
CA LEU A 55 5.95 -1.06 2.91
C LEU A 55 7.09 -1.26 1.90
N GLY A 56 8.33 -1.23 2.40
CA GLY A 56 9.53 -1.35 1.58
C GLY A 56 9.86 -0.09 0.78
N GLU A 57 11.05 -0.07 0.18
CA GLU A 57 11.53 1.06 -0.61
C GLU A 57 10.92 1.06 -2.01
N ASN A 58 10.43 2.22 -2.44
CA ASN A 58 9.97 2.47 -3.79
C ASN A 58 10.22 3.93 -4.15
N ARG A 59 10.30 4.25 -5.44
CA ARG A 59 10.37 5.65 -5.87
C ARG A 59 9.03 6.38 -5.79
N ARG A 60 7.93 5.65 -5.62
CA ARG A 60 6.58 6.18 -5.41
C ARG A 60 6.26 6.15 -3.92
N MET A 61 6.59 7.24 -3.24
CA MET A 61 6.43 7.34 -1.79
C MET A 61 5.22 8.20 -1.42
N PRO A 62 4.48 7.86 -0.36
CA PRO A 62 3.40 8.68 0.14
C PRO A 62 3.95 10.03 0.61
N VAL A 63 3.25 11.11 0.27
CA VAL A 63 3.53 12.46 0.77
C VAL A 63 2.24 13.11 1.24
N GLU A 64 2.34 13.96 2.25
CA GLU A 64 1.24 14.81 2.68
C GLU A 64 1.38 16.18 2.01
N PHE A 65 0.31 16.64 1.37
CA PHE A 65 0.27 17.93 0.69
C PHE A 65 -1.11 18.55 0.91
N ASP A 66 -1.15 19.68 1.62
CA ASP A 66 -2.39 20.40 1.96
C ASP A 66 -3.48 19.50 2.57
N GLY A 67 -3.09 18.59 3.48
CA GLY A 67 -4.01 17.64 4.14
C GLY A 67 -4.40 16.43 3.29
N LEU A 68 -3.94 16.35 2.04
CA LEU A 68 -4.17 15.20 1.15
C LEU A 68 -2.97 14.26 1.18
N ARG A 69 -3.24 12.95 1.24
CA ARG A 69 -2.21 11.91 1.05
C ARG A 69 -2.05 11.61 -0.44
N LEU A 70 -0.94 12.02 -1.02
CA LEU A 70 -0.59 11.86 -2.44
C LEU A 70 0.63 10.94 -2.61
N VAL A 71 1.04 10.72 -3.86
CA VAL A 71 2.24 9.92 -4.20
C VAL A 71 3.24 10.81 -4.93
N ALA A 72 4.42 11.00 -4.33
CA ALA A 72 5.55 11.64 -5.00
C ALA A 72 6.35 10.59 -5.77
N PHE A 73 6.79 10.95 -6.99
CA PHE A 73 7.70 10.12 -7.76
C PHE A 73 9.12 10.68 -7.66
N GLN A 74 9.94 10.03 -6.83
CA GLN A 74 11.31 10.44 -6.57
C GLN A 74 12.21 10.22 -7.79
N PRO A 75 13.23 11.07 -8.00
CA PRO A 75 14.23 10.89 -9.04
C PRO A 75 14.97 9.56 -8.87
N VAL A 76 15.62 9.08 -9.93
CA VAL A 76 16.60 7.99 -9.79
C VAL A 76 17.79 8.58 -9.03
N GLU A 77 18.25 7.94 -7.96
CA GLU A 77 19.52 8.35 -7.34
C GLU A 77 20.62 8.32 -8.40
N ALA A 78 21.25 9.47 -8.66
CA ALA A 78 22.37 9.53 -9.57
C ALA A 78 23.49 8.66 -8.98
N SER A 79 23.86 7.59 -9.68
CA SER A 79 25.03 6.79 -9.31
C SER A 79 26.25 7.72 -9.35
N GLY A 80 26.82 8.02 -8.18
CA GLY A 80 28.10 8.70 -8.04
C GLY A 80 29.26 7.82 -8.45
#